data_AF-K1SWR2-F1
#
_entry.id   AF-K1SWR2-F1
#
_cell.length_a   1.000
_cell.length_b   1.000
_cell.length_c   1.000
_cell.angle_alpha   90.00
_cell.angle_beta   90.00
_cell.angle_gamma   90.00
#
_symmetry.space_group_name_H-M   'P 1'
#
loop_
_entity.id
_entity.type
_entity.pdbx_description
1 polymer ?
#
loop_
_entity_poly.entity_id
_entity_poly.type
_entity_poly.pdbx_seq_one_letter_code
_entity_poly.pdbx_strand_id
1 'polypeptide(L)'
;TAELNDRGVNVREPVSKGGGIHMTGVDQNGNKVDTYVNAKLYYTTASRVWEEWVYDRTYVKLREVSLSYVFPSQTLKKLNIGLSRASVAINASNPWLIYSACPNVDVSEIGMGYFEGGNAAATRSIGFTVNLAF
;
A
#
# COMPACT_ATOMS: atom_id res chain seq x y z
N THR A 1 9.54 4.06 14.71
CA THR A 1 9.61 4.59 16.09
C THR A 1 8.38 4.15 16.85
N ALA A 2 8.48 3.82 18.14
CA ALA A 2 7.31 3.46 18.92
C ALA A 2 6.48 4.71 19.23
N GLU A 3 5.15 4.59 19.14
CA GLU A 3 4.22 5.65 19.52
C GLU A 3 4.37 5.97 21.02
N LEU A 4 4.46 7.26 21.34
CA LEU A 4 4.48 7.76 22.71
C LEU A 4 3.09 8.28 23.06
N ASN A 5 2.66 8.06 24.30
CA ASN A 5 1.47 8.72 24.82
C ASN A 5 1.76 10.18 25.18
N ASP A 6 0.71 10.89 25.60
CA ASP A 6 0.74 12.28 26.08
C ASP A 6 1.61 12.49 27.33
N ARG A 7 2.08 11.43 27.98
CA ARG A 7 3.07 11.45 29.07
C ARG A 7 4.52 11.25 28.59
N GLY A 8 4.74 11.12 27.29
CA GLY A 8 6.05 10.85 26.70
C GLY A 8 6.56 9.43 26.91
N VAL A 9 5.71 8.49 27.33
CA VAL A 9 6.06 7.09 27.57
C VAL A 9 5.52 6.23 26.41
N ASN A 10 6.24 5.18 26.06
CA ASN A 10 5.80 4.25 25.03
C ASN A 10 4.44 3.63 25.41
N VAL A 11 3.48 3.69 24.50
CA VAL A 11 2.11 3.18 24.72
C VAL A 11 2.07 1.70 25.10
N ARG A 12 3.08 0.92 24.71
CA ARG A 12 3.21 -0.51 25.01
C ARG A 12 3.63 -0.82 26.45
N GLU A 13 4.14 0.17 27.19
CA GLU A 13 4.49 -0.02 28.60
C GLU A 13 3.24 -0.26 29.46
N PRO A 14 3.37 -0.98 30.60
CA PRO A 14 2.29 -1.09 31.56
C PRO A 14 1.77 0.27 32.01
N VAL A 15 0.46 0.37 32.23
CA VAL A 15 -0.17 1.61 32.74
C VAL A 15 0.46 2.04 34.07
N SER A 16 0.86 1.08 34.91
CA SER A 16 1.57 1.34 36.18
C SER A 16 2.95 1.99 36.00
N LYS A 17 3.55 1.89 34.80
CA LYS A 17 4.81 2.56 34.42
C LYS A 17 4.59 3.82 33.59
N GLY A 18 3.35 4.32 33.54
CA GLY A 18 3.00 5.51 32.76
C GLY A 18 2.72 5.24 31.28
N GLY A 19 2.73 3.98 30.83
CA GLY A 19 2.32 3.61 29.47
C GLY A 19 0.80 3.56 29.29
N GLY A 20 0.35 2.86 28.24
CA GLY A 20 -1.06 2.78 27.87
C GLY A 20 -1.55 3.95 27.00
N ILE A 21 -2.77 3.80 26.51
CA ILE A 21 -3.47 4.77 25.67
C ILE A 21 -4.42 5.59 26.54
N HIS A 22 -4.35 6.91 26.43
CA HIS A 22 -5.29 7.82 27.07
C HIS A 22 -6.63 7.75 26.35
N MET A 23 -7.70 7.40 27.07
CA MET A 23 -9.03 7.20 26.52
C MET A 23 -10.04 8.04 27.30
N THR A 24 -10.80 8.84 26.55
CA THR A 24 -11.88 9.66 27.07
C THR A 24 -13.20 9.24 26.44
N GLY A 25 -14.28 9.22 27.21
CA GLY A 25 -15.60 8.84 26.69
C GLY A 25 -16.68 8.88 27.76
N VAL A 26 -17.73 8.09 27.55
CA VAL A 26 -18.80 7.88 28.52
C VAL A 26 -19.04 6.38 28.74
N ASP A 27 -19.42 6.02 29.96
CA ASP A 27 -19.86 4.65 30.27
C ASP A 27 -21.31 4.41 29.82
N GLN A 28 -21.82 3.20 30.06
CA GLN A 28 -23.20 2.82 29.71
C GLN A 28 -24.27 3.65 30.46
N ASN A 29 -23.90 4.31 31.55
CA ASN A 29 -24.77 5.16 32.35
C ASN A 29 -24.62 6.65 31.99
N GLY A 30 -23.78 6.98 31.02
CA GLY A 30 -23.49 8.35 30.60
C GLY A 30 -22.48 9.10 31.47
N ASN A 31 -21.84 8.44 32.44
CA ASN A 31 -20.79 9.06 33.24
C ASN A 31 -19.53 9.25 32.42
N LYS A 32 -18.84 10.38 32.61
CA LYS A 32 -17.56 10.63 31.94
C LYS A 32 -16.51 9.62 32.38
N VAL A 33 -15.80 9.07 31.40
CA VAL A 33 -14.62 8.22 31.58
C VAL A 33 -13.41 8.98 31.05
N ASP A 34 -12.37 9.07 31.86
CA ASP A 34 -11.06 9.64 31.51
C ASP A 34 -9.99 8.80 32.20
N THR A 35 -9.32 7.93 31.44
CA THR A 35 -8.38 6.96 32.03
C THR A 35 -7.35 6.45 31.02
N TYR A 36 -6.33 5.76 31.52
CA TYR A 36 -5.35 5.07 30.69
C TYR A 36 -5.67 3.58 30.65
N VAL A 37 -5.78 3.06 29.45
CA VAL A 37 -6.02 1.64 29.22
C VAL A 37 -4.77 0.98 28.66
N ASN A 38 -4.58 -0.29 28.98
CA ASN A 38 -3.49 -1.06 28.39
C ASN A 38 -3.63 -1.08 26.86
N ALA A 39 -2.54 -0.79 26.14
CA ALA A 39 -2.56 -0.71 24.68
C ALA A 39 -3.03 -2.01 24.00
N LYS A 40 -2.66 -3.19 24.54
CA LYS A 40 -3.11 -4.48 23.99
C LYS A 40 -4.64 -4.58 24.07
N LEU A 41 -5.22 -4.24 25.22
CA LEU A 41 -6.67 -4.25 25.38
C LEU A 41 -7.32 -3.25 24.42
N TYR A 42 -6.80 -2.02 24.35
CA TYR A 42 -7.31 -0.98 23.45
C TYR A 42 -7.35 -1.44 22.00
N TYR A 43 -6.21 -1.81 21.41
CA TYR A 43 -6.15 -2.18 19.99
C TYR A 43 -6.88 -3.49 19.67
N THR A 44 -6.99 -4.43 20.63
CA THR A 44 -7.78 -5.66 20.44
C THR A 44 -9.28 -5.39 20.44
N THR A 45 -9.74 -4.39 21.20
CA THR A 45 -11.13 -3.97 21.19
C THR A 45 -11.41 -3.09 19.96
N ALA A 46 -10.53 -2.13 19.67
CA ALA A 46 -10.67 -1.23 18.52
C ALA A 46 -10.69 -1.98 17.19
N SER A 47 -9.93 -3.07 17.04
CA SER A 47 -9.97 -3.91 15.82
C SER A 47 -11.32 -4.59 15.57
N ARG A 48 -12.23 -4.61 16.56
CA ARG A 48 -13.59 -5.13 16.44
C ARG A 48 -14.63 -4.05 16.17
N VAL A 49 -14.23 -2.77 16.16
CA VAL A 49 -15.11 -1.63 15.86
C VAL A 49 -14.89 -1.26 14.40
N TRP A 50 -15.76 -1.75 13.51
CA TRP A 50 -15.52 -1.71 12.06
C TRP A 50 -15.60 -0.29 11.50
N GLU A 51 -16.42 0.58 12.09
CA GLU A 51 -16.65 1.95 11.64
C GLU A 51 -15.34 2.77 11.56
N GLU A 52 -14.40 2.52 12.48
CA GLU A 52 -13.08 3.15 12.53
C GLU A 52 -12.12 2.66 11.41
N TRP A 53 -12.48 1.57 10.73
CA TRP A 53 -11.66 0.95 9.68
C TRP A 53 -12.31 1.00 8.29
N VAL A 54 -13.36 1.81 8.12
CA VAL A 54 -13.98 2.06 6.82
C VAL A 54 -13.28 3.24 6.15
N TYR A 55 -12.57 2.97 5.07
CA TYR A 55 -11.88 3.97 4.26
C TYR A 55 -12.52 4.10 2.88
N ASP A 56 -12.37 5.27 2.27
CA ASP A 56 -12.68 5.43 0.84
C ASP A 56 -11.73 4.56 0.00
N ARG A 57 -12.28 3.93 -1.03
CA ARG A 57 -11.55 3.08 -1.98
C ARG A 57 -11.04 3.87 -3.19
N THR A 58 -10.99 5.20 -3.09
CA THR A 58 -10.45 6.08 -4.13
C THR A 58 -8.92 5.97 -4.21
N TYR A 59 -8.42 5.79 -5.43
CA TYR A 59 -6.98 5.73 -5.72
C TYR A 59 -6.67 6.29 -7.11
N VAL A 60 -5.42 6.71 -7.32
CA VAL A 60 -4.86 7.04 -8.63
C VAL A 60 -3.58 6.24 -8.80
N LYS A 61 -3.49 5.47 -9.89
CA LYS A 61 -2.40 4.52 -10.12
C LYS A 61 -2.02 4.45 -11.59
N LEU A 62 -0.72 4.40 -11.88
CA LEU A 62 -0.22 4.02 -13.19
C LEU A 62 -0.21 2.49 -13.27
N ARG A 63 -1.19 1.91 -13.98
CA ARG A 63 -1.36 0.46 -14.06
C ARG A 63 -0.33 -0.19 -14.96
N GLU A 64 -0.16 0.35 -16.16
CA GLU A 64 0.74 -0.20 -17.17
C GLU A 64 1.40 0.94 -17.93
N VAL A 65 2.69 0.81 -18.19
CA VAL A 65 3.43 1.70 -19.08
C VAL A 65 4.41 0.87 -19.91
N SER A 66 4.50 1.19 -21.20
CA SER A 66 5.44 0.56 -22.10
C SER A 66 6.09 1.62 -22.97
N LEU A 67 7.42 1.63 -22.97
CA LEU A 67 8.22 2.45 -23.88
C LEU A 67 8.92 1.52 -24.84
N SER A 68 8.64 1.69 -26.13
CA SER A 68 9.21 0.85 -27.19
C SER A 68 9.97 1.67 -28.22
N TYR A 69 11.04 1.08 -28.75
CA TYR A 69 11.82 1.61 -29.85
C TYR A 69 11.85 0.59 -30.98
N VAL A 70 11.40 1.01 -32.16
CA VAL A 70 11.41 0.21 -33.37
C VAL A 70 12.59 0.65 -34.23
N PHE A 71 13.46 -0.29 -34.60
CA PHE A 71 14.63 0.04 -35.40
C PHE A 71 14.21 0.39 -36.84
N PRO A 72 14.74 1.50 -37.41
CA PRO A 72 14.50 1.83 -38.82
C PRO A 72 14.99 0.73 -39.76
N SER A 73 14.22 0.44 -40.80
CA SER A 73 14.55 -0.62 -41.76
C SER A 73 15.89 -0.37 -42.48
N GLN A 74 16.27 0.89 -42.70
CA GLN A 74 17.57 1.22 -43.30
C GLN A 74 18.74 0.81 -42.38
N THR A 75 18.59 0.98 -41.07
CA THR A 75 19.61 0.57 -40.09
C THR A 75 19.78 -0.95 -40.09
N LEU A 76 18.66 -1.69 -40.11
CA LEU A 76 18.68 -3.16 -40.16
C LEU A 76 19.32 -3.70 -41.44
N LYS A 77 19.00 -3.08 -42.60
CA LYS A 77 19.62 -3.41 -43.88
C LYS A 77 21.13 -3.14 -43.88
N LYS A 78 21.58 -2.02 -43.29
CA LYS A 78 23.01 -1.70 -43.16
C LYS A 78 23.76 -2.69 -42.29
N LEU A 79 23.13 -3.20 -41.24
CA LEU A 79 23.73 -4.22 -40.37
C LEU A 79 23.92 -5.57 -41.09
N ASN A 80 23.12 -5.86 -42.13
CA ASN A 80 23.20 -7.08 -42.95
C ASN A 80 23.20 -8.40 -42.15
N ILE A 81 22.47 -8.41 -41.02
CA ILE A 81 22.37 -9.54 -40.09
C ILE A 81 21.14 -10.42 -40.32
N GLY A 82 20.46 -10.28 -41.46
CA GLY A 82 19.28 -11.10 -41.80
C GLY A 82 18.03 -10.81 -40.96
N LEU A 83 17.84 -9.56 -40.52
CA LEU A 83 16.62 -9.13 -39.82
C LEU A 83 15.75 -8.26 -40.73
N SER A 84 14.47 -8.63 -40.85
CA SER A 84 13.43 -7.85 -41.54
C SER A 84 12.79 -6.79 -40.62
N ARG A 85 12.70 -7.06 -39.31
CA ARG A 85 12.21 -6.11 -38.29
C ARG A 85 12.84 -6.38 -36.92
N ALA A 86 13.08 -5.33 -36.15
CA ALA A 86 13.47 -5.44 -34.76
C ALA A 86 12.81 -4.34 -33.91
N SER A 87 12.47 -4.66 -32.66
CA SER A 87 12.13 -3.67 -31.64
C SER A 87 12.57 -4.12 -30.25
N VAL A 88 12.80 -3.13 -29.39
CA VAL A 88 13.03 -3.33 -27.96
C VAL A 88 12.02 -2.51 -27.17
N ALA A 89 11.60 -2.99 -26.01
CA ALA A 89 10.71 -2.27 -25.13
C ALA A 89 11.03 -2.49 -23.66
N ILE A 90 10.77 -1.47 -22.84
CA ILE A 90 10.69 -1.59 -21.38
C ILE A 90 9.22 -1.53 -21.02
N ASN A 91 8.73 -2.57 -20.35
CA ASN A 91 7.34 -2.70 -19.91
C ASN A 91 7.30 -2.70 -18.38
N ALA A 92 6.38 -1.96 -17.78
CA ALA A 92 6.19 -1.99 -16.33
C ALA A 92 4.71 -2.13 -15.98
N SER A 93 4.43 -2.95 -14.97
CA SER A 93 3.09 -3.14 -14.40
C SER A 93 3.09 -2.71 -12.94
N ASN A 94 2.05 -1.97 -12.56
CA ASN A 94 1.91 -1.28 -11.29
C ASN A 94 3.16 -0.46 -10.87
N PRO A 95 3.82 0.29 -11.80
CA PRO A 95 5.05 1.02 -11.47
C PRO A 95 4.85 2.07 -10.37
N TRP A 96 3.65 2.64 -10.23
CA TRP A 96 3.42 3.76 -9.33
C TRP A 96 1.97 3.88 -8.84
N LEU A 97 1.78 3.80 -7.52
CA LEU A 97 0.58 4.27 -6.83
C LEU A 97 0.78 5.75 -6.47
N ILE A 98 0.00 6.62 -7.11
CA ILE A 98 0.13 8.08 -7.01
C ILE A 98 -0.65 8.60 -5.81
N TYR A 99 -1.83 8.03 -5.58
CA TYR A 99 -2.72 8.39 -4.49
C TYR A 99 -3.52 7.19 -4.02
N SER A 100 -3.73 7.08 -2.71
CA SER A 100 -4.68 6.17 -2.07
C SER A 100 -5.35 6.90 -0.92
N ALA A 101 -6.68 6.86 -0.86
CA ALA A 101 -7.45 7.37 0.26
C ALA A 101 -7.36 6.44 1.49
N CYS A 102 -6.94 5.19 1.30
CA CYS A 102 -6.69 4.23 2.37
C CYS A 102 -5.20 4.25 2.79
N PRO A 103 -4.87 4.50 4.07
CA PRO A 103 -3.50 4.54 4.54
C PRO A 103 -2.78 3.20 4.35
N ASN A 104 -1.56 3.24 3.82
CA ASN A 104 -0.62 2.10 3.74
C ASN A 104 -1.10 0.88 2.94
N VAL A 105 -2.26 0.95 2.30
CA VAL A 105 -2.85 -0.15 1.55
C VAL A 105 -3.12 0.31 0.12
N ASP A 106 -2.68 -0.51 -0.84
CA ASP A 106 -3.10 -0.39 -2.24
C ASP A 106 -4.44 -1.09 -2.43
N VAL A 107 -5.52 -0.32 -2.34
CA VAL A 107 -6.89 -0.83 -2.42
C VAL A 107 -7.25 -1.43 -3.78
N SER A 108 -6.42 -1.26 -4.82
CA SER A 108 -6.63 -1.91 -6.11
C SER A 108 -6.14 -3.36 -6.14
N GLU A 109 -5.31 -3.79 -5.18
CA GLU A 109 -4.74 -5.15 -5.11
C GLU A 109 -5.30 -6.00 -3.97
N ILE A 110 -6.37 -5.57 -3.29
CA ILE A 110 -6.95 -6.35 -2.19
C ILE A 110 -7.70 -7.57 -2.74
N GLY A 111 -7.46 -8.74 -2.15
CA GLY A 111 -8.02 -10.01 -2.64
C GLY A 111 -9.49 -10.23 -2.30
N MET A 112 -10.00 -9.66 -1.20
CA MET A 112 -11.34 -9.97 -0.66
C MET A 112 -12.37 -8.86 -0.94
N GLY A 113 -12.36 -8.30 -2.14
CA GLY A 113 -13.36 -7.31 -2.59
C GLY A 113 -13.24 -5.96 -1.88
N TYR A 114 -13.92 -5.79 -0.74
CA TYR A 114 -13.89 -4.56 0.07
C TYR A 114 -13.16 -4.72 1.40
N PHE A 115 -12.65 -5.93 1.69
CA PHE A 115 -11.97 -6.22 2.94
C PHE A 115 -10.47 -6.44 2.71
N GLU A 116 -9.66 -5.79 3.53
CA GLU A 116 -8.22 -6.03 3.64
C GLU A 116 -7.99 -6.87 4.90
N GLY A 117 -7.39 -8.06 4.74
CA GLY A 117 -7.25 -9.05 5.81
C GLY A 117 -5.81 -9.50 6.04
N GLY A 118 -4.82 -8.67 5.69
CA GLY A 118 -3.41 -9.05 5.66
C GLY A 118 -3.02 -9.79 4.37
N ASN A 119 -3.55 -9.33 3.23
CA ASN A 119 -3.18 -9.85 1.92
C ASN A 119 -1.69 -9.59 1.63
N ALA A 120 -1.13 -10.31 0.66
CA ALA A 120 0.20 -10.02 0.17
C ALA A 120 0.29 -8.56 -0.32
N ALA A 121 1.41 -7.90 -0.02
CA ALA A 121 1.63 -6.53 -0.45
C ALA A 121 1.60 -6.42 -1.99
N ALA A 122 1.04 -5.31 -2.48
CA ALA A 122 1.02 -5.00 -3.90
C ALA A 122 2.43 -5.00 -4.48
N THR A 123 2.59 -5.64 -5.64
CA THR A 123 3.87 -5.74 -6.33
C THR A 123 3.96 -4.75 -7.49
N ARG A 124 5.20 -4.38 -7.81
CA ARG A 124 5.57 -3.66 -9.03
C ARG A 124 6.47 -4.55 -9.86
N SER A 125 6.27 -4.56 -11.17
CA SER A 125 7.14 -5.31 -12.08
C SER A 125 7.65 -4.41 -13.20
N ILE A 126 8.90 -4.65 -13.61
CA ILE A 126 9.55 -4.03 -14.75
C ILE A 126 10.18 -5.16 -15.56
N GLY A 127 9.95 -5.16 -16.85
CA GLY A 127 10.43 -6.15 -17.80
C GLY A 127 11.01 -5.50 -19.05
N PHE A 128 11.73 -6.32 -19.80
CA PHE A 128 12.33 -5.96 -21.07
C PHE A 128 11.86 -6.95 -22.14
N THR A 129 11.42 -6.42 -23.27
CA THR A 129 10.89 -7.20 -24.38
C THR A 129 11.75 -6.94 -25.62
N VAL A 130 12.14 -8.02 -26.32
CA VAL A 130 12.82 -7.96 -27.63
C VAL A 130 11.95 -8.67 -28.65
N ASN A 131 11.65 -8.01 -29.76
CA ASN A 131 10.95 -8.63 -30.89
C ASN A 131 11.87 -8.62 -32.10
N LEU A 132 12.09 -9.79 -32.69
CA LEU A 132 12.91 -9.98 -33.89
C LEU A 132 12.08 -10.70 -34.95
N ALA A 133 12.15 -10.20 -36.18
CA ALA A 133 11.68 -10.89 -37.37
C ALA A 133 12.85 -11.03 -38.34
N PHE A 134 12.99 -12.23 -38.89
CA PHE A 134 14.02 -12.60 -39.85
C PHE A 134 13.53 -12.35 -41.29
#